data_AF-A0A6G4MHY6-F1
#
_entry.id   AF-A0A6G4MHY6-F1
#
_cell.length_a   1.000
_cell.length_b   1.000
_cell.length_c   1.000
_cell.angle_alpha   90.00
_cell.angle_beta   90.00
_cell.angle_gamma   90.00
#
_symmetry.space_group_name_H-M   'P 1'
#
loop_
_entity.id
_entity.type
_entity.pdbx_description
1 polymer ?
#
loop_
_entity_poly.entity_id
_entity_poly.type
_entity_poly.pdbx_seq_one_letter_code
_entity_poly.pdbx_strand_id
1 'polypeptide(L)' 'FWFGLKGMERYGYRDDALKLADTFFRHAKGLTADGPIQENYNPLTGAQQGAPNFSWSAAHLFMLYNDFFRKQ' A
#
# COMPACT_ATOMS: atom_id res chain seq x y z
N PHE A 1 0.73 7.31 1.18
CA PHE A 1 0.09 6.25 1.99
C PHE A 1 1.00 5.79 3.13
N TRP A 2 2.13 5.13 2.85
CA TRP A 2 3.05 4.60 3.88
C TRP A 2 3.50 5.62 4.93
N PHE A 3 3.81 6.87 4.55
CA PHE A 3 4.11 7.94 5.53
C PHE A 3 3.00 8.15 6.56
N GLY A 4 1.74 8.03 6.15
CA GLY A 4 0.59 8.10 7.06
C GLY A 4 0.58 6.94 8.05
N LEU A 5 0.86 5.72 7.60
CA LEU A 5 0.96 4.55 8.48
C LEU A 5 2.12 4.67 9.47
N LYS A 6 3.30 5.11 9.01
CA LYS A 6 4.44 5.38 9.91
C LYS A 6 4.15 6.49 10.90
N GLY A 7 3.43 7.53 10.49
CA GLY A 7 2.95 8.58 11.39
C GLY A 7 2.03 8.00 12.45
N MET A 8 0.99 7.27 12.05
CA MET A 8 0.08 6.59 12.98
C MET A 8 0.83 5.69 13.97
N GLU A 9 1.70 4.81 13.47
CA GLU A 9 2.55 3.97 14.31
C GLU A 9 3.41 4.77 15.30
N ARG A 10 4.07 5.84 14.82
CA ARG A 10 4.93 6.70 15.64
C ARG A 10 4.18 7.35 16.80
N TYR A 11 2.89 7.60 16.64
CA TYR A 11 2.05 8.22 17.66
C TYR A 11 1.13 7.21 18.38
N GLY A 12 1.44 5.91 18.33
CA GLY A 12 0.77 4.88 19.14
C GLY A 12 -0.42 4.17 18.47
N TYR A 13 -0.70 4.44 17.20
CA TYR A 13 -1.84 3.89 16.45
C TYR A 13 -1.44 2.75 15.50
N ARG A 14 -0.54 1.85 15.93
CA ARG A 14 -0.05 0.75 15.09
C ARG A 14 -1.19 -0.20 14.66
N ASP A 15 -2.15 -0.48 15.54
CA ASP A 15 -3.24 -1.40 15.21
C ASP A 15 -4.14 -0.87 14.09
N ASP A 16 -4.45 0.43 14.09
CA ASP A 16 -5.23 1.03 13.02
C ASP A 16 -4.41 1.16 11.73
N ALA A 17 -3.09 1.38 11.84
CA ALA A 17 -2.20 1.36 10.68
C ALA A 17 -2.19 -0.02 10.00
N LEU A 18 -2.22 -1.11 10.79
CA LEU A 18 -2.29 -2.48 10.28
C LEU A 18 -3.63 -2.76 9.59
N LYS A 19 -4.75 -2.26 10.13
CA LYS A 19 -6.07 -2.34 9.46
C LYS A 19 -6.10 -1.60 8.13
N LEU A 20 -5.47 -0.44 8.05
CA LEU A 20 -5.38 0.32 6.80
C LEU A 20 -4.47 -0.37 5.79
N ALA A 21 -3.36 -0.97 6.23
CA ALA A 21 -2.50 -1.77 5.36
C ALA A 21 -3.25 -2.98 4.77
N ASP A 22 -4.00 -3.71 5.59
CA ASP A 22 -4.86 -4.80 5.10
C ASP A 22 -5.95 -4.31 4.14
N THR A 23 -6.57 -3.17 4.44
CA THR A 23 -7.56 -2.54 3.54
C THR A 23 -6.94 -2.19 2.19
N PHE A 24 -5.73 -1.64 2.19
CA PHE A 24 -4.97 -1.40 0.97
C PHE A 24 -4.68 -2.71 0.23
N PHE A 25 -4.21 -3.74 0.92
CA PHE A 25 -3.89 -5.03 0.31
C PHE A 25 -5.10 -5.66 -0.40
N ARG A 26 -6.29 -5.54 0.19
CA ARG A 26 -7.54 -6.06 -0.37
C ARG A 26 -8.14 -5.22 -1.50
N HIS A 27 -7.93 -3.91 -1.51
CA HIS A 27 -8.64 -2.99 -2.43
C HIS A 27 -7.75 -2.37 -3.53
N ALA A 28 -6.42 -2.40 -3.39
CA ALA A 28 -5.52 -1.95 -4.44
C ALA A 28 -5.56 -2.93 -5.63
N LYS A 29 -6.23 -2.54 -6.72
CA LYS A 29 -6.41 -3.44 -7.87
C LYS A 29 -5.07 -3.78 -8.51
N GLY A 30 -4.92 -5.04 -8.90
CA GLY A 30 -3.70 -5.54 -9.54
C GLY A 30 -2.56 -5.89 -8.58
N LEU A 31 -2.70 -5.68 -7.27
CA LEU A 31 -1.60 -5.89 -6.32
C LEU A 31 -1.09 -7.35 -6.27
N THR A 32 -1.98 -8.33 -6.44
CA THR A 32 -1.65 -9.76 -6.48
C THR A 32 -1.68 -10.35 -7.89
N ALA A 33 -1.85 -9.50 -8.91
CA ALA A 33 -1.78 -9.90 -10.31
C ALA A 33 -0.33 -9.80 -10.82
N ASP A 34 -0.12 -10.17 -12.08
CA ASP A 34 1.17 -10.21 -12.77
C ASP A 34 1.51 -8.90 -13.52
N GLY A 35 0.68 -7.86 -13.39
CA GLY A 35 0.88 -6.58 -14.04
C GLY A 35 2.03 -5.75 -13.44
N PRO A 36 2.62 -4.81 -14.21
CA PRO A 36 3.66 -3.93 -13.70
C PRO A 36 3.11 -2.97 -12.63
N ILE A 37 3.93 -2.66 -11.63
CA ILE A 37 3.60 -1.66 -10.61
C ILE A 37 3.48 -0.27 -11.26
N GLN A 38 2.39 0.43 -10.98
CA GLN A 38 2.09 1.78 -11.46
C GLN A 38 2.19 2.84 -10.34
N GLU A 39 1.91 4.10 -10.65
CA GLU A 39 2.16 5.25 -9.76
C GLU A 39 1.11 5.44 -8.67
N ASN A 40 -0.18 5.35 -9.03
CA ASN A 40 -1.25 5.72 -8.12
C ASN A 40 -2.55 4.92 -8.35
N TYR A 41 -3.50 5.12 -7.44
CA TYR A 41 -4.79 4.45 -7.42
C TYR A 41 -5.91 5.48 -7.25
N ASN A 42 -7.02 5.29 -7.97
CA ASN A 42 -8.25 6.01 -7.68
C ASN A 42 -8.76 5.62 -6.27
N PRO A 43 -8.99 6.58 -5.35
CA PRO A 43 -9.32 6.27 -3.95
C PRO A 43 -10.72 5.67 -3.77
N LEU A 44 -11.62 5.84 -4.74
CA LEU A 44 -13.00 5.32 -4.67
C LEU A 44 -13.12 3.92 -5.32
N THR A 45 -12.29 3.62 -6.31
CA THR A 45 -12.43 2.41 -7.14
C THR A 45 -11.23 1.48 -7.13
N GLY A 46 -10.09 1.93 -6.58
CA GLY A 46 -8.83 1.19 -6.58
C GLY A 46 -8.18 1.02 -7.95
N ALA A 47 -8.67 1.68 -9.01
CA ALA A 47 -8.11 1.57 -10.35
C ALA A 47 -6.72 2.20 -10.46
N GLN A 48 -5.77 1.48 -11.08
CA GLN A 48 -4.39 1.93 -11.28
C GLN A 48 -4.24 2.91 -12.45
N GLN A 49 -3.34 3.89 -12.33
CA GLN A 49 -2.86 4.75 -13.41
C GLN A 49 -1.39 5.17 -13.20
N GLY A 50 -0.79 5.72 -14.26
CA GLY A 50 0.58 6.22 -14.29
C GLY A 50 1.54 5.32 -15.09
N ALA A 51 2.82 5.64 -15.05
CA ALA A 51 3.87 4.89 -15.69
C ALA A 51 3.97 3.45 -15.15
N PRO A 52 4.16 2.44 -16.01
CA PRO A 52 4.48 1.08 -15.56
C PRO A 52 5.92 1.02 -15.00
N ASN A 53 6.19 0.00 -14.19
CA ASN A 53 7.51 -0.28 -13.59
C ASN A 53 8.04 0.88 -12.73
N PHE A 54 7.15 1.54 -12.00
CA PHE A 54 7.47 2.77 -11.30
C PHE A 54 8.16 2.54 -9.93
N SER A 55 9.41 3.01 -9.82
CA SER A 55 10.32 2.64 -8.73
C SER A 55 9.88 3.11 -7.34
N TRP A 56 9.31 4.31 -7.17
CA TRP A 56 8.88 4.75 -5.84
C TRP A 56 7.75 3.86 -5.32
N SER A 57 6.77 3.55 -6.17
CA SER A 57 5.68 2.64 -5.80
C SER A 57 6.24 1.28 -5.38
N ALA A 58 7.17 0.72 -6.15
CA ALA A 58 7.85 -0.53 -5.77
C ALA A 58 8.57 -0.42 -4.41
N ALA A 59 9.30 0.67 -4.17
CA ALA A 59 9.99 0.90 -2.91
C ALA A 59 9.03 0.95 -1.71
N HIS A 60 7.92 1.70 -1.80
CA HIS A 60 6.98 1.80 -0.68
C HIS A 60 6.09 0.56 -0.54
N LEU A 61 5.85 -0.20 -1.62
CA LEU A 61 5.23 -1.52 -1.52
C LEU A 61 6.13 -2.50 -0.76
N PHE A 62 7.45 -2.46 -1.02
CA PHE A 62 8.42 -3.25 -0.25
C PHE A 62 8.45 -2.84 1.22
N MET A 63 8.41 -1.54 1.53
CA MET A 63 8.33 -1.06 2.92
C MET A 63 7.02 -1.49 3.60
N LEU A 64 5.88 -1.49 2.89
CA LEU A 64 4.61 -2.00 3.42
C LEU A 64 4.70 -3.50 3.76
N TYR A 65 5.34 -4.30 2.90
CA TYR A 65 5.61 -5.71 3.18
C TYR A 65 6.45 -5.89 4.44
N ASN A 66 7.52 -5.10 4.59
CA ASN A 66 8.42 -5.19 5.75
C ASN A 66 7.75 -4.75 7.06
N ASP A 67 6.94 -3.68 7.03
CA ASP A 67 6.50 -3.00 8.26
C ASP A 67 5.07 -3.37 8.70
N PHE A 68 4.18 -3.70 7.75
CA PHE A 68 2.74 -3.70 7.99
C PHE A 68 1.95 -4.89 7.42
N PHE A 69 2.34 -5.50 6.29
CA PHE A 69 1.62 -6.67 5.79
C PHE A 69 1.92 -7.90 6.64
N ARG A 70 0.87 -8.62 7.01
CA ARG A 70 0.94 -9.83 7.83
C ARG A 70 -0.24 -10.75 7.51
N LYS A 71 -0.11 -12.01 7.92
CA LYS A 71 -1.25 -12.93 7.93
C LYS A 71 -2.31 -12.42 8.92
N GLN A 72 -3.57 -12.46 8.50
CA GLN A 72 -4.73 -12.12 9.32
C GLN A 72 -5.04 -13.25 10.32
#